data_AF-A0AAD6S5K6-F1
#
_entry.id   AF-A0AAD6S5K6-F1
#
_cell.length_a   1.000
_cell.length_b   1.000
_cell.length_c   1.000
_cell.angle_alpha   90.00
_cell.angle_beta   90.00
_cell.angle_gamma   90.00
#
_symmetry.space_group_name_H-M   'P 1'
#
loop_
_entity.id
_entity.type
_entity.pdbx_description
1 polymer ?
#
loop_
_entity_poly.entity_id
_entity_poly.type
_entity_poly.pdbx_seq_one_letter_code
_entity_poly.pdbx_strand_id
1 'polypeptide(L)'
;GCGISGLSLATFISKFTDNDPESRIAVDIYEAKPEVSTLGAGVGIWKRTWQALQDLNGFKEDVLAKGFKVPIDGQYKSQGPVFRKSNQPTEGYDFHSHISCHVPTLLDILQSKLSSDCQIHTSKKLGGYVVLQNGSTQLTFSEGSTTTTDIVVGADGVHSAARGAMFKSLGDGYEQYILPAFSGRIAYCGGIPRAKFATFPAHSALDHPKAVSFYL
;
A
#
# COMPACT_ATOMS: atom_id res chain seq x y z
N GLY A 1 -2.97 -8.16 7.70
CA GLY A 1 -3.77 -7.52 6.65
C GLY A 1 -2.98 -7.51 5.37
N CYS A 2 -3.54 -7.95 4.26
CA CYS A 2 -2.86 -8.10 2.97
C CYS A 2 -2.94 -6.82 2.10
N GLY A 3 -2.96 -5.65 2.73
CA GLY A 3 -2.82 -4.37 2.02
C GLY A 3 -1.36 -4.11 1.60
N ILE A 4 -1.14 -3.01 0.87
CA ILE A 4 0.20 -2.61 0.39
C ILE A 4 1.23 -2.61 1.52
N SER A 5 0.90 -2.03 2.68
CA SER A 5 1.84 -1.96 3.81
C SER A 5 2.18 -3.32 4.40
N GLY A 6 1.17 -4.18 4.63
CA GLY A 6 1.37 -5.51 5.23
C GLY A 6 2.17 -6.43 4.33
N LEU A 7 1.85 -6.47 3.03
CA LEU A 7 2.63 -7.23 2.06
C LEU A 7 4.02 -6.65 1.87
N SER A 8 4.18 -5.32 1.80
CA SER A 8 5.51 -4.71 1.68
C SER A 8 6.40 -5.11 2.85
N LEU A 9 5.90 -5.01 4.10
CA LEU A 9 6.66 -5.42 5.28
C LEU A 9 7.07 -6.89 5.20
N ALA A 10 6.13 -7.79 4.91
CA ALA A 10 6.40 -9.21 4.81
C ALA A 10 7.44 -9.52 3.73
N THR A 11 7.34 -8.90 2.55
CA THR A 11 8.32 -9.05 1.47
C THR A 11 9.72 -8.57 1.87
N PHE A 12 9.83 -7.47 2.62
CA PHE A 12 11.13 -7.01 3.12
C PHE A 12 11.69 -7.95 4.18
N ILE A 13 10.87 -8.47 5.10
CA ILE A 13 11.31 -9.49 6.07
C ILE A 13 11.82 -10.71 5.31
N SER A 14 11.02 -11.27 4.39
CA SER A 14 11.43 -12.39 3.55
C SER A 14 12.78 -12.12 2.89
N LYS A 15 12.97 -10.99 2.19
CA LYS A 15 14.25 -10.66 1.56
C LYS A 15 15.44 -10.76 2.53
N PHE A 16 15.31 -10.21 3.73
CA PHE A 16 16.42 -10.08 4.66
C PHE A 16 16.65 -11.32 5.54
N THR A 17 15.68 -12.25 5.61
CA THR A 17 15.80 -13.46 6.44
C THR A 17 15.94 -14.75 5.63
N ASP A 18 15.66 -14.75 4.32
CA ASP A 18 15.65 -15.97 3.49
C ASP A 18 17.03 -16.65 3.35
N ASN A 19 18.12 -15.87 3.47
CA ASN A 19 19.49 -16.35 3.20
C ASN A 19 20.28 -16.75 4.45
N ASP A 20 19.73 -16.56 5.66
CA ASP A 20 20.40 -16.90 6.92
C ASP A 20 19.44 -17.68 7.83
N PRO A 21 19.67 -19.01 7.98
CA PRO A 21 18.84 -19.89 8.79
C PRO A 21 18.65 -19.45 10.24
N GLU A 22 19.65 -18.77 10.83
CA GLU A 22 19.63 -18.30 12.22
C GLU A 22 18.82 -17.01 12.38
N SER A 23 18.52 -16.32 11.27
CA SER A 23 17.75 -15.07 11.23
C SER A 23 16.30 -15.25 10.76
N ARG A 24 15.85 -16.50 10.53
CA ARG A 24 14.53 -16.76 9.98
C ARG A 24 13.42 -16.27 10.90
N ILE A 25 12.48 -15.51 10.30
CA ILE A 25 11.29 -15.00 10.97
C ILE A 25 10.08 -15.60 10.27
N ALA A 26 9.29 -16.39 11.00
CA ALA A 26 7.99 -16.86 10.53
C ALA A 26 7.00 -15.68 10.48
N VAL A 27 6.31 -15.50 9.36
CA VAL A 27 5.38 -14.39 9.16
C VAL A 27 4.00 -14.92 8.79
N ASP A 28 3.03 -14.77 9.69
CA ASP A 28 1.63 -15.05 9.41
C ASP A 28 0.86 -13.75 9.11
N ILE A 29 0.36 -13.61 7.87
CA ILE A 29 -0.46 -12.47 7.46
C ILE A 29 -1.94 -12.87 7.48
N TYR A 30 -2.70 -12.26 8.39
CA TYR A 30 -4.15 -12.47 8.47
C TYR A 30 -4.91 -11.41 7.66
N GLU A 31 -5.75 -11.85 6.72
CA GLU A 31 -6.60 -11.02 5.87
C GLU A 31 -8.08 -11.31 6.15
N ALA A 32 -8.86 -10.24 6.35
CA ALA A 32 -10.27 -10.34 6.68
C ALA A 32 -11.12 -10.89 5.52
N LYS A 33 -10.76 -10.55 4.28
CA LYS A 33 -11.47 -11.00 3.07
C LYS A 33 -11.10 -12.45 2.71
N PRO A 34 -11.95 -13.17 1.95
CA PRO A 34 -11.65 -14.53 1.49
C PRO A 34 -10.49 -14.60 0.48
N GLU A 35 -10.15 -13.48 -0.14
CA GLU A 35 -9.05 -13.32 -1.07
C GLU A 35 -8.32 -12.00 -0.81
N VAL A 36 -7.03 -11.94 -1.18
CA VAL A 36 -6.27 -10.69 -1.16
C VAL A 36 -6.88 -9.73 -2.16
N SER A 37 -7.51 -8.68 -1.66
CA SER A 37 -8.39 -7.85 -2.48
C SER A 37 -7.64 -7.14 -3.60
N THR A 38 -8.05 -7.44 -4.83
CA THR A 38 -7.61 -6.83 -6.09
C THR A 38 -8.54 -5.69 -6.53
N LEU A 39 -9.26 -5.06 -5.60
CA LEU A 39 -10.10 -3.90 -5.89
C LEU A 39 -9.36 -2.64 -5.47
N GLY A 40 -8.96 -1.82 -6.44
CA GLY A 40 -8.29 -0.56 -6.16
C GLY A 40 -8.08 0.29 -7.40
N ALA A 41 -8.07 1.61 -7.19
CA ALA A 41 -7.67 2.58 -8.19
C ALA A 41 -6.15 2.52 -8.45
N GLY A 42 -5.65 3.41 -9.30
CA GLY A 42 -4.20 3.64 -9.39
C GLY A 42 -3.63 4.19 -8.08
N VAL A 43 -2.43 3.76 -7.72
CA VAL A 43 -1.62 4.33 -6.64
C VAL A 43 -0.37 4.98 -7.22
N GLY A 44 -0.04 6.16 -6.70
CA GLY A 44 1.23 6.83 -6.99
C GLY A 44 2.34 6.33 -6.06
N ILE A 45 3.42 5.79 -6.61
CA ILE A 45 4.64 5.44 -5.87
C ILE A 45 5.65 6.56 -6.06
N TRP A 46 5.92 7.28 -4.97
CA TRP A 46 6.87 8.39 -4.93
C TRP A 46 8.31 7.92 -5.10
N LYS A 47 9.21 8.79 -5.61
CA LYS A 47 10.61 8.44 -5.88
C LYS A 47 11.31 7.73 -4.72
N ARG A 48 11.15 8.23 -3.48
CA ARG A 48 11.77 7.61 -2.31
C ARG A 48 11.25 6.20 -2.04
N THR A 49 9.93 6.01 -2.12
CA THR A 49 9.30 4.70 -1.97
C THR A 49 9.70 3.76 -3.09
N TRP A 50 9.80 4.26 -4.33
CA TRP A 50 10.29 3.50 -5.48
C TRP A 50 11.74 3.07 -5.30
N GLN A 51 12.62 3.95 -4.80
CA GLN A 51 14.00 3.61 -4.49
C GLN A 51 14.07 2.49 -3.45
N ALA A 52 13.31 2.58 -2.36
CA ALA A 52 13.25 1.52 -1.36
C ALA A 52 12.73 0.19 -1.94
N LEU A 53 11.66 0.23 -2.74
CA LEU A 53 11.10 -0.98 -3.35
C LEU A 53 12.04 -1.65 -4.35
N GLN A 54 12.96 -0.91 -4.98
CA GLN A 54 13.98 -1.49 -5.87
C GLN A 54 15.02 -2.33 -5.10
N ASP A 55 15.09 -2.22 -3.77
CA ASP A 55 15.89 -3.15 -2.99
C ASP A 55 15.31 -4.57 -3.06
N LEU A 56 14.02 -4.75 -3.32
CA LEU A 56 13.44 -6.07 -3.51
C LEU A 56 13.92 -6.69 -4.82
N ASN A 57 14.53 -7.88 -4.74
CA ASN A 57 15.10 -8.56 -5.91
C ASN A 57 14.10 -8.67 -7.06
N GLY A 58 14.47 -8.18 -8.24
CA GLY A 58 13.64 -8.26 -9.45
C GLY A 58 12.41 -7.34 -9.47
N PHE A 59 12.22 -6.46 -8.47
CA PHE A 59 10.98 -5.65 -8.37
C PHE A 59 10.79 -4.71 -9.56
N LYS A 60 11.86 -4.08 -10.04
CA LYS A 60 11.80 -3.19 -11.20
C LYS A 60 11.42 -3.96 -12.46
N GLU A 61 12.01 -5.13 -12.63
CA GLU A 61 11.81 -6.02 -13.78
C GLU A 61 10.36 -6.50 -13.82
N ASP A 62 9.80 -6.90 -12.67
CA ASP A 62 8.39 -7.31 -12.57
C ASP A 62 7.43 -6.16 -12.89
N VAL A 63 7.72 -4.95 -12.39
CA VAL A 63 6.92 -3.75 -12.68
C VAL A 63 6.95 -3.44 -14.19
N LEU A 64 8.11 -3.55 -14.83
CA LEU A 64 8.26 -3.37 -16.28
C LEU A 64 7.54 -4.46 -17.07
N ALA A 65 7.65 -5.74 -16.65
CA ALA A 65 7.00 -6.87 -17.28
C ALA A 65 5.47 -6.78 -17.24
N LYS A 66 4.92 -6.13 -16.21
CA LYS A 66 3.49 -5.80 -16.09
C LYS A 66 3.07 -4.56 -16.92
N GLY A 67 3.98 -3.97 -17.70
CA GLY A 67 3.72 -2.89 -18.63
C GLY A 67 3.67 -1.49 -17.99
N PHE A 68 4.12 -1.34 -16.74
CA PHE A 68 4.19 -0.02 -16.12
C PHE A 68 5.42 0.75 -16.56
N LYS A 69 5.28 2.07 -16.64
CA LYS A 69 6.38 2.99 -16.90
C LYS A 69 7.06 3.36 -15.57
N VAL A 70 8.38 3.23 -15.53
CA VAL A 70 9.20 3.58 -14.36
C VAL A 70 9.94 4.91 -14.60
N PRO A 71 10.04 5.81 -13.60
CA PRO A 71 10.80 7.06 -13.65
C PRO A 71 12.21 6.85 -14.18
N ILE A 72 12.58 7.67 -15.16
CA ILE A 72 13.96 7.85 -15.61
C ILE A 72 14.44 9.20 -15.09
N ASP A 73 15.53 9.20 -14.32
CA ASP A 73 16.11 10.43 -13.81
C ASP A 73 16.47 11.38 -14.96
N GLY A 74 16.02 12.64 -14.85
CA GLY A 74 16.15 13.65 -15.90
C GLY A 74 15.05 13.64 -16.97
N GLN A 75 14.12 12.68 -16.96
CA GLN A 75 12.98 12.64 -17.90
C GLN A 75 11.64 12.81 -17.16
N TYR A 76 11.17 14.05 -17.04
CA TYR A 76 9.95 14.37 -16.29
C TYR A 76 8.67 14.37 -17.13
N LYS A 77 8.74 14.24 -18.46
CA LYS A 77 7.60 14.51 -19.36
C LYS A 77 6.74 13.31 -19.75
N SER A 78 7.08 12.08 -19.38
CA SER A 78 6.50 10.88 -20.02
C SER A 78 5.94 9.79 -19.09
N GLN A 79 6.00 9.96 -17.76
CA GLN A 79 5.88 8.83 -16.83
C GLN A 79 5.08 9.17 -15.55
N GLY A 80 3.77 9.39 -15.71
CA GLY A 80 2.83 9.67 -14.60
C GLY A 80 2.51 11.16 -14.42
N PRO A 81 1.61 11.53 -13.48
CA PRO A 81 1.31 12.93 -13.20
C PRO A 81 2.57 13.68 -12.76
N VAL A 82 2.88 14.73 -13.53
CA VAL A 82 4.07 15.55 -13.36
C VAL A 82 3.77 16.69 -12.40
N PHE A 83 4.59 16.84 -11.36
CA PHE A 83 4.51 18.02 -10.50
C PHE A 83 5.26 19.17 -11.15
N ARG A 84 4.57 20.30 -11.30
CA ARG A 84 5.07 21.53 -11.89
C ARG A 84 4.96 22.67 -10.90
N LYS A 85 6.02 23.46 -10.77
CA LYS A 85 5.97 24.73 -10.04
C LYS A 85 5.49 25.81 -11.00
N SER A 86 4.31 26.37 -10.78
CA SER A 86 3.69 27.39 -11.65
C SER A 86 3.28 28.67 -10.91
N ASN A 87 3.55 28.76 -9.60
CA ASN A 87 3.22 29.92 -8.77
C ASN A 87 4.33 31.00 -8.80
N GLN A 88 4.91 31.28 -9.96
CA GLN A 88 6.01 32.22 -10.13
C GLN A 88 5.86 33.06 -11.42
N PRO A 89 6.48 34.25 -11.51
CA PRO A 89 6.32 35.14 -12.68
C PRO A 89 6.96 34.60 -13.97
N THR A 90 7.88 33.63 -13.84
CA THR A 90 8.54 32.97 -14.97
C THR A 90 7.75 31.75 -15.44
N GLU A 91 8.12 31.23 -16.61
CA GLU A 91 7.58 29.96 -17.08
C GLU A 91 7.79 28.88 -16.00
N GLY A 92 6.73 28.13 -15.69
CA GLY A 92 6.80 27.04 -14.74
C GLY A 92 7.76 25.94 -15.19
N TYR A 93 8.26 25.14 -14.26
CA TYR A 93 9.10 23.98 -14.60
C TYR A 93 8.61 22.72 -13.90
N ASP A 94 8.82 21.60 -14.59
CA ASP A 94 8.49 20.26 -14.13
C ASP A 94 9.65 19.75 -13.26
N PHE A 95 9.37 19.19 -12.09
CA PHE A 95 10.42 18.80 -11.15
C PHE A 95 10.26 17.40 -10.56
N HIS A 96 9.15 16.71 -10.83
CA HIS A 96 8.94 15.36 -10.33
C HIS A 96 7.97 14.53 -11.16
N SER A 97 8.27 13.24 -11.29
CA SER A 97 7.40 12.21 -11.86
C SER A 97 7.34 11.02 -10.89
N HIS A 98 6.19 10.38 -10.80
CA HIS A 98 5.98 9.22 -9.93
C HIS A 98 5.45 8.03 -10.73
N ILE A 99 5.68 6.82 -10.23
CA ILE A 99 5.09 5.64 -10.86
C ILE A 99 3.60 5.63 -10.55
N SER A 100 2.79 5.44 -11.56
CA SER A 100 1.38 5.10 -11.39
C SER A 100 1.23 3.60 -11.60
N CYS A 101 0.96 2.86 -10.53
CA CYS A 101 0.68 1.42 -10.57
C CYS A 101 -0.80 1.15 -10.32
N HIS A 102 -1.33 0.10 -10.94
CA HIS A 102 -2.61 -0.46 -10.53
C HIS A 102 -2.41 -1.23 -9.22
N VAL A 103 -3.16 -0.90 -8.17
CA VAL A 103 -3.00 -1.49 -6.83
C VAL A 103 -2.96 -3.03 -6.87
N PRO A 104 -3.90 -3.71 -7.54
CA PRO A 104 -3.89 -5.18 -7.66
C PRO A 104 -2.58 -5.74 -8.19
N THR A 105 -2.04 -5.11 -9.23
CA THR A 105 -0.78 -5.56 -9.83
C THR A 105 0.40 -5.34 -8.90
N LEU A 106 0.40 -4.26 -8.11
CA LEU A 106 1.41 -4.05 -7.07
C LEU A 106 1.31 -5.13 -5.98
N LEU A 107 0.10 -5.48 -5.55
CA LEU A 107 -0.10 -6.55 -4.55
C LEU A 107 0.35 -7.92 -5.10
N ASP A 108 0.10 -8.21 -6.37
CA ASP A 108 0.57 -9.43 -7.02
C ASP A 108 2.10 -9.52 -7.01
N ILE A 109 2.79 -8.43 -7.38
CA ILE A 109 4.27 -8.36 -7.39
C ILE A 109 4.83 -8.52 -5.98
N LEU A 110 4.20 -7.94 -4.95
CA LEU A 110 4.65 -8.09 -3.56
C LEU A 110 4.43 -9.52 -3.06
N GLN A 111 3.28 -10.13 -3.36
CA GLN A 111 2.97 -11.51 -2.99
C GLN A 111 3.94 -12.52 -3.62
N SER A 112 4.34 -12.30 -4.89
CA SER A 112 5.27 -13.21 -5.57
C SER A 112 6.70 -13.17 -5.01
N LYS A 113 6.98 -12.29 -4.06
CA LYS A 113 8.28 -12.10 -3.41
C LYS A 113 8.31 -12.57 -1.95
N LEU A 114 7.22 -13.18 -1.47
CA LEU A 114 7.18 -13.77 -0.14
C LEU A 114 8.00 -15.07 -0.13
N SER A 115 8.76 -15.29 0.94
CA SER A 115 9.48 -16.54 1.20
C SER A 115 8.53 -17.64 1.68
N SER A 116 9.02 -18.88 1.76
CA SER A 116 8.25 -20.01 2.30
C SER A 116 7.89 -19.86 3.78
N ASP A 117 8.63 -19.03 4.52
CA ASP A 117 8.36 -18.74 5.94
C ASP A 117 7.19 -17.75 6.13
N CYS A 118 6.66 -17.20 5.03
CA CYS A 118 5.52 -16.31 5.06
C CYS A 118 4.24 -17.02 4.62
N GLN A 119 3.20 -17.00 5.45
CA GLN A 119 1.91 -17.64 5.19
C GLN A 119 0.78 -16.61 5.22
N ILE A 120 -0.11 -16.67 4.23
CA ILE A 120 -1.30 -15.82 4.16
C ILE A 120 -2.52 -16.62 4.59
N HIS A 121 -3.23 -16.11 5.58
CA HIS A 121 -4.49 -16.68 6.08
C HIS A 121 -5.64 -15.75 5.73
N THR A 122 -6.49 -16.15 4.80
CA THR A 122 -7.68 -15.37 4.39
C THR A 122 -8.89 -15.72 5.25
N SER A 123 -9.95 -14.92 5.18
CA SER A 123 -11.13 -15.04 6.03
C SER A 123 -10.82 -14.96 7.54
N LYS A 124 -9.74 -14.28 7.89
CA LYS A 124 -9.24 -14.08 9.27
C LYS A 124 -9.30 -12.60 9.62
N LYS A 125 -10.48 -12.16 10.05
CA LYS A 125 -10.67 -10.77 10.52
C LYS A 125 -10.30 -10.68 12.00
N LEU A 126 -9.26 -9.92 12.30
CA LEU A 126 -8.84 -9.65 13.68
C LEU A 126 -9.97 -8.93 14.44
N GLY A 127 -10.35 -9.46 15.60
CA GLY A 127 -11.25 -8.82 16.57
C GLY A 127 -10.49 -8.03 17.62
N GLY A 128 -9.29 -8.49 17.99
CA GLY A 128 -8.41 -7.83 18.94
C GLY A 128 -7.26 -8.74 19.35
N TYR A 129 -6.44 -8.27 20.28
CA TYR A 129 -5.38 -9.06 20.87
C TYR A 129 -5.18 -8.72 22.34
N VAL A 130 -4.54 -9.63 23.07
CA VAL A 130 -4.10 -9.42 24.45
C VAL A 130 -2.65 -9.88 24.61
N VAL A 131 -1.87 -9.15 25.42
CA VAL A 131 -0.53 -9.58 25.81
C VAL A 131 -0.68 -10.50 27.02
N LEU A 132 -0.16 -11.71 26.90
CA LEU A 132 -0.19 -12.74 27.93
C LEU A 132 0.94 -12.52 28.96
N GLN A 133 0.82 -13.16 30.12
CA GLN A 133 1.79 -13.03 31.21
C GLN A 133 3.21 -13.51 30.83
N ASN A 134 3.32 -14.45 29.88
CA ASN A 134 4.59 -14.93 29.36
C ASN A 134 5.20 -14.01 28.28
N GLY A 135 4.58 -12.87 28.00
CA GLY A 135 5.04 -11.89 27.01
C GLY A 135 4.58 -12.15 25.57
N SER A 136 3.99 -13.32 25.27
CA SER A 136 3.43 -13.55 23.94
C SER A 136 2.10 -12.84 23.76
N THR A 137 1.67 -12.66 22.52
CA THR A 137 0.42 -11.99 22.17
C THR A 137 -0.58 -13.01 21.63
N GLN A 138 -1.76 -13.09 22.25
CA GLN A 138 -2.87 -13.89 21.74
C GLN A 138 -3.77 -13.01 20.86
N LEU A 139 -3.99 -13.46 19.62
CA LEU A 139 -4.94 -12.86 18.69
C LEU A 139 -6.29 -13.57 18.81
N THR A 140 -7.37 -12.80 18.75
CA THR A 140 -8.75 -13.32 18.62
C THR A 140 -9.35 -12.84 17.32
N PHE A 141 -9.86 -13.76 16.52
CA PHE A 141 -10.50 -13.46 15.24
C PHE A 141 -12.03 -13.46 15.39
N SER A 142 -12.72 -12.80 14.46
CA SER A 142 -14.18 -12.58 14.55
C SER A 142 -15.02 -13.85 14.51
N GLU A 143 -14.48 -14.92 13.92
CA GLU A 143 -15.10 -16.25 13.88
C GLU A 143 -14.84 -17.07 15.16
N GLY A 144 -14.16 -16.49 16.15
CA GLY A 144 -13.89 -17.08 17.47
C GLY A 144 -12.59 -17.85 17.59
N SER A 145 -11.87 -18.08 16.47
CA SER A 145 -10.57 -18.74 16.53
C SER A 145 -9.51 -17.84 17.17
N THR A 146 -8.47 -18.45 17.74
CA THR A 146 -7.36 -17.76 18.39
C THR A 146 -6.03 -18.33 17.93
N THR A 147 -4.99 -17.50 17.94
CA THR A 147 -3.59 -17.91 17.73
C THR A 147 -2.66 -17.10 18.63
N THR A 148 -1.42 -17.55 18.81
CA THR A 148 -0.40 -16.85 19.61
C THR A 148 0.82 -16.52 18.76
N THR A 149 1.42 -15.36 19.00
CA THR A 149 2.64 -14.90 18.31
C THR A 149 3.49 -14.06 19.25
N ASP A 150 4.77 -13.90 18.93
CA ASP A 150 5.70 -13.07 19.72
C ASP A 150 5.48 -11.57 19.45
N ILE A 151 5.18 -11.20 18.20
CA ILE A 151 5.06 -9.81 17.77
C ILE A 151 3.83 -9.63 16.88
N VAL A 152 3.07 -8.56 17.12
CA VAL A 152 1.93 -8.18 16.27
C VAL A 152 2.23 -6.85 15.58
N VAL A 153 2.04 -6.82 14.26
CA VAL A 153 2.09 -5.59 13.47
C VAL A 153 0.71 -5.24 12.91
N GLY A 154 0.18 -4.09 13.32
CA GLY A 154 -1.10 -3.57 12.84
C GLY A 154 -1.03 -3.00 11.43
N ALA A 155 -1.26 -3.85 10.42
CA ALA A 155 -1.36 -3.47 9.00
C ALA A 155 -2.77 -3.71 8.42
N ASP A 156 -3.81 -3.47 9.25
CA ASP A 156 -5.23 -3.75 9.00
C ASP A 156 -6.06 -2.50 8.64
N GLY A 157 -5.39 -1.43 8.22
CA GLY A 157 -6.00 -0.28 7.54
C GLY A 157 -6.67 0.74 8.45
N VAL A 158 -7.49 1.60 7.85
CA VAL A 158 -8.04 2.79 8.52
C VAL A 158 -9.01 2.46 9.66
N HIS A 159 -9.64 1.28 9.65
CA HIS A 159 -10.52 0.79 10.73
C HIS A 159 -9.82 -0.31 11.56
N SER A 160 -8.52 -0.13 11.82
CA SER A 160 -7.66 -1.09 12.51
C SER A 160 -8.22 -1.57 13.86
N ALA A 161 -8.43 -2.88 13.97
CA ALA A 161 -8.74 -3.56 15.23
C ALA A 161 -7.50 -3.62 16.12
N ALA A 162 -6.30 -3.74 15.54
CA ALA A 162 -5.04 -3.69 16.28
C ALA A 162 -4.86 -2.34 17.00
N ARG A 163 -5.09 -1.22 16.31
CA ARG A 163 -5.08 0.13 16.90
C ARG A 163 -6.12 0.25 18.02
N GLY A 164 -7.32 -0.30 17.80
CA GLY A 164 -8.38 -0.33 18.80
C GLY A 164 -7.97 -1.07 20.08
N ALA A 165 -7.37 -2.26 19.95
CA ALA A 165 -6.86 -3.03 21.08
C ALA A 165 -5.72 -2.28 21.82
N MET A 166 -4.79 -1.68 21.07
CA MET A 166 -3.70 -0.88 21.63
C MET A 166 -4.23 0.27 22.51
N PHE A 167 -5.10 1.13 21.99
CA PHE A 167 -5.61 2.27 22.77
C PHE A 167 -6.48 1.83 23.96
N LYS A 168 -7.29 0.77 23.82
CA LYS A 168 -8.05 0.23 24.97
C LYS A 168 -7.14 -0.27 26.09
N SER A 169 -5.97 -0.82 25.75
CA SER A 169 -5.01 -1.26 26.76
C SER A 169 -4.31 -0.12 27.51
N LEU A 170 -4.32 1.10 26.96
CA LEU A 170 -3.78 2.30 27.61
C LEU A 170 -4.75 2.90 28.65
N GLY A 171 -5.99 2.42 28.71
CA GLY A 171 -7.01 2.88 29.66
C GLY A 171 -7.90 3.99 29.11
N ASP A 172 -8.65 4.61 30.03
CA ASP A 172 -9.66 5.63 29.71
C ASP A 172 -9.01 6.91 29.13
N GLY A 173 -9.72 7.58 28.22
CA GLY A 173 -9.31 8.86 27.64
C GLY A 173 -8.59 8.77 26.29
N TYR A 174 -8.47 7.56 25.72
CA TYR A 174 -7.89 7.31 24.41
C TYR A 174 -8.93 6.92 23.33
N GLU A 175 -10.21 6.89 23.66
CA GLU A 175 -11.29 6.44 22.79
C GLU A 175 -11.35 7.23 21.47
N GLN A 176 -11.08 8.54 21.52
CA GLN A 176 -11.07 9.40 20.33
C GLN A 176 -10.01 9.03 19.29
N TYR A 177 -8.97 8.28 19.65
CA TYR A 177 -7.89 7.89 18.73
C TYR A 177 -8.15 6.53 18.05
N ILE A 178 -9.21 5.82 18.44
CA ILE A 178 -9.54 4.49 17.89
C ILE A 178 -10.11 4.62 16.48
N LEU A 179 -11.13 5.48 16.32
CA LEU A 179 -11.86 5.60 15.06
C LEU A 179 -11.28 6.69 14.17
N PRO A 180 -11.30 6.51 12.84
CA PRO A 180 -10.89 7.56 11.93
C PRO A 180 -11.88 8.74 11.98
N ALA A 181 -11.35 9.96 11.88
CA ALA A 181 -12.15 11.17 11.75
C ALA A 181 -12.45 11.47 10.27
N PHE A 182 -13.69 11.83 9.97
CA PHE A 182 -14.06 12.28 8.63
C PHE A 182 -13.42 13.63 8.32
N SER A 183 -12.82 13.76 7.14
CA SER A 183 -12.08 14.97 6.73
C SER A 183 -12.97 16.11 6.22
N GLY A 184 -14.28 15.89 6.10
CA GLY A 184 -15.20 16.83 5.44
C GLY A 184 -15.12 16.82 3.91
N ARG A 185 -14.33 15.90 3.31
CA ARG A 185 -14.12 15.83 1.85
C ARG A 185 -14.43 14.45 1.30
N ILE A 186 -15.01 14.45 0.09
CA ILE A 186 -15.33 13.24 -0.67
C ILE A 186 -14.60 13.32 -2.01
N ALA A 187 -13.97 12.23 -2.43
CA ALA A 187 -13.34 12.10 -3.74
C ALA A 187 -14.15 11.15 -4.62
N TYR A 188 -14.50 11.58 -5.83
CA TYR A 188 -15.15 10.76 -6.83
C TYR A 188 -14.09 10.14 -7.74
N CYS A 189 -14.07 8.82 -7.84
CA CYS A 189 -13.10 8.07 -8.65
C CYS A 189 -13.84 7.28 -9.74
N GLY A 190 -13.35 7.35 -10.97
CA GLY A 190 -13.91 6.60 -12.09
C GLY A 190 -12.95 6.53 -13.28
N GLY A 191 -13.01 5.42 -14.01
CA GLY A 191 -12.31 5.28 -15.29
C GLY A 191 -13.18 5.74 -16.45
N ILE A 192 -12.59 6.42 -17.43
CA ILE A 192 -13.26 6.76 -18.69
C ILE A 192 -12.53 6.02 -19.82
N PRO A 193 -13.22 5.19 -20.63
CA PRO A 193 -12.59 4.51 -21.76
C PRO A 193 -11.94 5.49 -22.72
N ARG A 194 -10.70 5.22 -23.16
CA ARG A 194 -9.96 6.07 -24.10
C ARG A 194 -10.77 6.41 -25.35
N ALA A 195 -11.56 5.46 -25.86
CA ALA A 195 -12.41 5.66 -27.05
C ALA A 195 -13.41 6.81 -26.91
N LYS A 196 -13.85 7.16 -25.69
CA LYS A 196 -14.74 8.31 -25.48
C LYS A 196 -14.07 9.66 -25.71
N PHE A 197 -12.74 9.70 -25.74
CA PHE A 197 -11.97 10.89 -26.08
C PHE A 197 -11.68 11.02 -27.58
N ALA A 198 -12.23 10.14 -28.43
CA ALA A 198 -12.01 10.19 -29.88
C ALA A 198 -12.44 11.52 -30.52
N THR A 199 -13.43 12.21 -29.95
CA THR A 199 -13.87 13.54 -30.38
C THR A 199 -12.94 14.67 -29.95
N PHE A 200 -11.95 14.38 -29.09
CA PHE A 200 -10.95 15.33 -28.60
C PHE A 200 -9.53 14.77 -28.79
N PRO A 201 -9.08 14.57 -30.04
CA PRO A 201 -7.83 13.85 -30.34
C PRO A 201 -6.57 14.57 -29.82
N ALA A 202 -6.63 15.87 -29.55
CA ALA A 202 -5.54 16.66 -28.97
C ALA A 202 -5.65 16.81 -27.43
N HIS A 203 -6.61 16.13 -26.78
CA HIS A 203 -6.83 16.30 -25.34
C HIS A 203 -5.65 15.74 -24.54
N SER A 204 -5.10 16.52 -23.61
CA SER A 204 -3.90 16.14 -22.87
C SER A 204 -4.07 14.84 -22.07
N ALA A 205 -5.28 14.47 -21.64
CA ALA A 205 -5.51 13.19 -20.97
C ALA A 205 -5.16 11.95 -21.81
N LEU A 206 -5.05 12.07 -23.13
CA LEU A 206 -4.65 10.98 -24.02
C LEU A 206 -3.16 10.66 -23.89
N ASP A 207 -2.30 11.67 -23.81
CA ASP A 207 -0.85 11.48 -23.93
C ASP A 207 -0.08 11.95 -22.68
N HIS A 208 -0.64 12.91 -21.93
CA HIS A 208 -0.05 13.55 -20.76
C HIS A 208 -1.13 13.82 -19.69
N PRO A 209 -1.68 12.79 -19.01
CA PRO A 209 -2.67 12.99 -17.96
C PRO A 209 -2.09 13.87 -16.83
N LYS A 210 -2.83 14.92 -16.48
CA LYS A 210 -2.44 15.89 -15.43
C LYS A 210 -3.36 15.75 -14.23
N ALA A 211 -2.79 15.84 -13.03
CA ALA A 211 -3.55 16.12 -11.82
C ALA A 211 -3.80 17.63 -11.76
N VAL A 212 -5.06 18.04 -11.66
CA VAL A 212 -5.44 19.46 -11.56
C VAL A 212 -6.17 19.64 -10.25
N SER A 213 -5.65 20.53 -9.40
CA SER A 213 -6.32 20.95 -8.18
C SER A 213 -6.90 22.34 -8.41
N PHE A 214 -8.22 22.46 -8.27
CA PHE A 214 -8.87 23.77 -8.21
C PHE A 214 -9.05 24.11 -6.73
N TYR A 215 -8.33 25.12 -6.26
CA TYR A 215 -8.70 25.79 -5.02
C TYR A 215 -9.79 26.80 -5.40
N LEU A 216 -11.00 26.57 -4.89
CA LEU A 216 -12.05 27.60 -4.88
C LEU A 216 -11.76 28.58 -3.75
#